data_AF-A0A830FDT7-F1
#
_entry.id   AF-A0A830FDT7-F1
#
_cell.length_a   1.000
_cell.length_b   1.000
_cell.length_c   1.000
_cell.angle_alpha   90.00
_cell.angle_beta   90.00
_cell.angle_gamma   90.00
#
_symmetry.space_group_name_H-M   'P 1'
#
loop_
_entity.id
_entity.type
_entity.pdbx_description
1 polymer ?
#
loop_
_entity_poly.entity_id
_entity_poly.type
_entity_poly.pdbx_seq_one_letter_code
_entity_poly.pdbx_strand_id
1 'polypeptide(L)'
;MQLLEHRDRPKAILIDEGSTHFDARTNRREVAEQYTPLAKRYAKIGVDMEAVVVHTGKDLHPERKRLSTLAMYKAAKKSAEFFETWPADADAPTDRLFGGTLEEIEKATGYDPNDAAPWAWNLRSGIFEKNVEWLEMLDILCQNGSKNS
;
A
#
# COMPACT_ATOMS: atom_id res chain seq x y z
N MET A 1 -10.25 -9.98 -1.19
CA MET A 1 -11.49 -10.44 -1.85
C MET A 1 -12.27 -9.26 -2.40
N GLN A 2 -12.61 -8.27 -1.56
CA GLN A 2 -13.30 -7.03 -1.94
C GLN A 2 -12.77 -6.33 -3.21
N LEU A 3 -11.44 -6.26 -3.40
CA LEU A 3 -10.85 -5.64 -4.59
C LEU A 3 -11.22 -6.35 -5.91
N LEU A 4 -11.37 -7.67 -5.89
CA LEU A 4 -11.75 -8.47 -7.07
C LEU A 4 -13.27 -8.58 -7.22
N GLU A 5 -14.03 -8.65 -6.14
CA GLU A 5 -15.51 -8.64 -6.17
C GLU A 5 -16.06 -7.38 -6.84
N HIS A 6 -15.40 -6.25 -6.64
CA HIS A 6 -15.79 -4.97 -7.20
C HIS A 6 -14.81 -4.48 -8.28
N ARG A 7 -14.21 -5.41 -9.03
CA ARG A 7 -13.14 -5.13 -10.01
C ARG A 7 -13.45 -3.97 -10.97
N ASP A 8 -14.71 -3.85 -11.37
CA ASP A 8 -15.25 -2.88 -12.34
C ASP A 8 -15.50 -1.47 -11.77
N ARG A 9 -15.36 -1.29 -10.45
CA ARG A 9 -15.58 0.00 -9.79
C ARG A 9 -14.26 0.68 -9.43
N PRO A 10 -14.11 2.00 -9.59
CA PRO A 10 -13.00 2.75 -9.02
C PRO A 10 -12.83 2.53 -7.51
N LYS A 11 -11.61 2.30 -7.05
CA LYS A 11 -11.28 2.04 -5.64
C LYS A 11 -10.03 2.82 -5.24
N ALA A 12 -10.06 3.37 -4.02
CA ALA A 12 -8.88 3.86 -3.33
C ALA A 12 -8.58 2.95 -2.13
N ILE A 13 -7.30 2.65 -1.91
CA ILE A 13 -6.83 1.84 -0.79
C ILE A 13 -6.04 2.75 0.16
N LEU A 14 -6.39 2.73 1.44
CA LEU A 14 -5.60 3.35 2.50
C LEU A 14 -5.06 2.25 3.41
N ILE A 15 -3.74 2.18 3.54
CA ILE A 15 -3.08 1.31 4.52
C ILE A 15 -2.45 2.21 5.56
N ASP A 16 -3.06 2.24 6.74
CA ASP A 16 -2.46 2.86 7.91
C ASP A 16 -1.43 1.92 8.55
N GLU A 17 -0.56 2.45 9.40
CA GLU A 17 0.51 1.70 10.06
C GLU A 17 1.38 0.88 9.09
N GLY A 18 1.67 1.44 7.92
CA GLY A 18 2.45 0.80 6.87
C GLY A 18 3.85 0.39 7.32
N SER A 19 4.44 1.06 8.33
CA SER A 19 5.72 0.64 8.92
C SER A 19 5.64 -0.75 9.56
N THR A 20 4.48 -1.15 10.09
CA THR A 20 4.26 -2.48 10.66
C THR A 20 4.04 -3.52 9.56
N HIS A 21 3.18 -3.21 8.58
CA HIS A 21 2.84 -4.16 7.52
C HIS A 21 3.98 -4.37 6.52
N PHE A 22 4.73 -3.31 6.23
CA PHE A 22 5.82 -3.31 5.26
C PHE A 22 7.20 -3.20 5.92
N ASP A 23 7.36 -3.69 7.15
CA ASP A 23 8.67 -3.72 7.81
C ASP A 23 9.68 -4.56 6.99
N ALA A 24 10.77 -3.94 6.58
CA ALA A 24 11.78 -4.54 5.70
C ALA A 24 12.53 -5.72 6.33
N ARG A 25 12.51 -5.83 7.67
CA ARG A 25 13.24 -6.85 8.43
C ARG A 25 12.37 -8.07 8.67
N THR A 26 11.09 -7.84 8.92
CA THR A 26 10.13 -8.85 9.38
C THR A 26 9.33 -9.44 8.23
N ASN A 27 8.88 -8.61 7.27
CA ASN A 27 7.90 -9.02 6.25
C ASN A 27 8.47 -9.03 4.83
N ARG A 28 9.81 -9.13 4.69
CA ARG A 28 10.50 -9.01 3.39
C ARG A 28 9.96 -9.99 2.35
N ARG A 29 9.72 -11.24 2.76
CA ARG A 29 9.26 -12.31 1.88
C ARG A 29 7.82 -12.04 1.43
N GLU A 30 6.97 -11.68 2.37
CA GLU A 30 5.54 -11.45 2.18
C GLU A 30 5.31 -10.25 1.26
N VAL A 31 6.10 -9.18 1.44
CA VAL A 31 6.06 -8.01 0.55
C VAL A 31 6.45 -8.39 -0.88
N ALA A 32 7.48 -9.22 -1.06
CA ALA A 32 7.93 -9.65 -2.38
C ALA A 32 6.96 -10.64 -3.05
N GLU A 33 6.43 -11.61 -2.31
CA GLU A 33 5.64 -12.73 -2.85
C GLU A 33 4.13 -12.45 -2.92
N GLN A 34 3.60 -11.63 -2.02
CA GLN A 34 2.14 -11.36 -1.93
C GLN A 34 1.80 -9.94 -2.38
N TYR A 35 2.44 -8.93 -1.77
CA TYR A 35 2.08 -7.54 -2.03
C TYR A 35 2.53 -7.02 -3.39
N THR A 36 3.82 -7.16 -3.72
CA THR A 36 4.39 -6.58 -4.94
C THR A 36 3.69 -7.08 -6.21
N PRO A 37 3.34 -8.38 -6.34
CA PRO A 37 2.54 -8.86 -7.46
C PRO A 37 1.12 -8.28 -7.48
N LEU A 38 0.48 -8.12 -6.32
CA LEU A 38 -0.85 -7.52 -6.22
C LEU A 38 -0.82 -6.03 -6.62
N ALA A 39 0.10 -5.25 -6.08
CA ALA A 39 0.23 -3.81 -6.35
C ALA A 39 0.44 -3.52 -7.84
N LYS A 40 1.27 -4.33 -8.52
CA LYS A 40 1.47 -4.25 -9.98
C LYS A 40 0.21 -4.54 -10.81
N ARG A 41 -0.84 -5.08 -10.20
CA ARG A 41 -2.14 -5.40 -10.84
C ARG A 41 -3.25 -4.41 -10.48
N TYR A 42 -3.03 -3.45 -9.59
CA TYR A 42 -4.03 -2.48 -9.13
C TYR A 42 -4.82 -1.83 -10.28
N ALA A 43 -4.13 -1.31 -11.31
CA ALA A 43 -4.79 -0.71 -12.47
C ALA A 43 -5.72 -1.70 -13.22
N LYS A 44 -5.41 -3.00 -13.22
CA LYS A 44 -6.22 -4.04 -13.90
C LYS A 44 -7.45 -4.47 -13.10
N ILE A 45 -7.51 -4.09 -11.83
CA ILE A 45 -8.58 -4.43 -10.90
C ILE A 45 -9.33 -3.21 -10.37
N GLY A 46 -9.19 -2.06 -11.06
CA GLY A 46 -9.93 -0.83 -10.76
C GLY A 46 -9.49 -0.17 -9.45
N VAL A 47 -8.21 -0.27 -9.09
CA VAL A 47 -7.62 0.53 -8.01
C VAL A 47 -6.92 1.71 -8.63
N ASP A 48 -7.42 2.90 -8.33
CA ASP A 48 -6.95 4.18 -8.90
C ASP A 48 -5.86 4.80 -8.02
N MET A 49 -5.92 4.55 -6.71
CA MET A 49 -4.99 5.11 -5.74
C MET A 49 -4.73 4.14 -4.60
N GLU A 50 -3.48 4.04 -4.16
CA GLU A 50 -3.10 3.46 -2.89
C GLU A 50 -2.26 4.46 -2.09
N ALA A 51 -2.71 4.80 -0.89
CA ALA A 51 -1.95 5.55 0.09
C ALA A 51 -1.47 4.61 1.20
N VAL A 52 -0.17 4.61 1.47
CA VAL A 52 0.42 3.89 2.61
C VAL A 52 1.00 4.92 3.56
N VAL A 53 0.47 4.98 4.78
CA VAL A 53 0.90 5.92 5.81
C VAL A 53 1.98 5.24 6.63
N VAL A 54 3.12 5.92 6.80
CA VAL A 54 4.25 5.43 7.57
C VAL A 54 4.76 6.50 8.52
N HIS A 55 5.24 6.08 9.69
CA HIS A 55 5.84 6.99 10.66
C HIS A 55 7.26 7.37 10.27
N THR A 56 8.00 6.44 9.69
CA THR A 56 9.37 6.64 9.19
C THR A 56 9.61 5.78 7.96
N GLY A 57 10.38 6.32 7.01
CA GLY A 57 10.85 5.56 5.85
C GLY A 57 11.95 4.55 6.17
N LYS A 58 12.58 4.64 7.35
CA LYS A 58 13.72 3.80 7.71
C LYS A 58 13.43 2.30 7.61
N ASP A 59 12.27 1.91 8.12
CA ASP A 59 11.87 0.51 8.22
C ASP A 59 10.95 0.07 7.09
N LEU A 60 10.51 1.02 6.25
CA LEU A 60 9.64 0.74 5.12
C LEU A 60 10.38 -0.07 4.05
N HIS A 61 9.74 -1.15 3.60
CA HIS A 61 10.28 -2.04 2.59
C HIS A 61 10.68 -1.29 1.30
N PRO A 62 11.90 -1.51 0.75
CA PRO A 62 12.38 -0.83 -0.46
C PRO A 62 11.44 -0.92 -1.68
N GLU A 63 10.81 -2.08 -1.90
CA GLU A 63 9.83 -2.23 -2.99
C GLU A 63 8.63 -1.29 -2.84
N ARG A 64 8.17 -1.03 -1.60
CA ARG A 64 7.05 -0.10 -1.41
C ARG A 64 7.46 1.31 -1.77
N LYS A 65 8.68 1.74 -1.43
CA LYS A 65 9.24 3.05 -1.82
C LYS A 65 9.32 3.18 -3.35
N ARG A 66 9.82 2.15 -4.04
CA ARG A 66 9.92 2.10 -5.52
C ARG A 66 8.58 2.17 -6.24
N LEU A 67 7.52 1.65 -5.61
CA LEU A 67 6.15 1.72 -6.16
C LEU A 67 5.46 3.05 -5.87
N SER A 68 6.06 3.95 -5.07
CA SER A 68 5.52 5.28 -4.85
C SER A 68 5.74 6.15 -6.08
N THR A 69 4.65 6.71 -6.59
CA THR A 69 4.65 7.71 -7.68
C THR A 69 4.41 9.13 -7.17
N LEU A 70 4.05 9.25 -5.88
CA LEU A 70 3.85 10.50 -5.16
C LEU A 70 4.09 10.23 -3.69
N ALA A 71 5.13 10.84 -3.13
CA ALA A 71 5.41 10.78 -1.70
C ALA A 71 5.00 12.09 -1.02
N MET A 72 4.27 11.97 0.08
CA MET A 72 3.90 13.09 0.94
C MET A 72 4.69 12.98 2.24
N TYR A 73 5.43 14.03 2.60
CA TYR A 73 6.23 14.06 3.81
C TYR A 73 5.77 15.21 4.71
N LYS A 74 5.43 14.88 5.96
CA LYS A 74 5.05 15.86 6.98
C LYS A 74 6.23 16.15 7.89
N ALA A 75 6.93 17.24 7.61
CA ALA A 75 8.01 17.73 8.49
C ALA A 75 7.45 18.29 9.82
N ALA A 76 6.22 18.79 9.84
CA ALA A 76 5.52 19.25 11.04
C ALA A 76 4.02 18.92 11.00
N LYS A 77 3.31 19.13 12.12
CA LYS A 77 1.89 18.76 12.25
C LYS A 77 0.98 19.39 11.18
N LYS A 78 1.26 20.65 10.82
CA LYS A 78 0.44 21.49 9.93
C LYS A 78 1.04 21.69 8.54
N SER A 79 2.11 20.98 8.22
CA SER A 79 2.83 21.17 6.98
C SER A 79 3.03 19.84 6.26
N ALA A 80 2.91 19.87 4.93
CA ALA A 80 3.24 18.73 4.07
C ALA A 80 3.95 19.19 2.81
N GLU A 81 4.92 18.40 2.40
CA GLU A 81 5.66 18.56 1.16
C GLU A 81 5.43 17.34 0.27
N PHE A 82 5.48 17.56 -1.05
CA PHE A 82 5.21 16.53 -2.04
C PHE A 82 6.44 16.30 -2.89
N PHE A 83 6.70 15.04 -3.18
CA PHE A 83 7.91 14.56 -3.79
C PHE A 83 7.59 13.53 -4.87
N GLU A 84 8.36 13.55 -5.95
CA GLU A 84 8.20 12.64 -7.08
C GLU A 84 8.77 11.26 -6.77
N THR A 85 9.90 11.22 -6.06
CA THR A 85 10.70 10.00 -5.89
C THR A 85 10.85 9.64 -4.43
N TRP A 86 10.77 8.35 -4.11
CA TRP A 86 11.27 7.83 -2.84
C TRP A 86 12.38 6.79 -3.09
N PRO A 87 13.67 7.18 -2.93
CA PRO A 87 14.77 6.23 -3.11
C PRO A 87 14.65 5.05 -2.15
N ALA A 88 14.97 3.86 -2.67
CA ALA A 88 14.79 2.58 -1.97
C ALA A 88 15.52 2.49 -0.62
N ASP A 89 16.68 3.14 -0.53
CA ASP A 89 17.61 3.18 0.59
C ASP A 89 17.52 4.46 1.42
N ALA A 90 16.64 5.41 1.05
CA ALA A 90 16.48 6.67 1.77
C ALA A 90 15.38 6.61 2.82
N ASP A 91 15.61 7.30 3.93
CA ASP A 91 14.64 7.47 5.02
C ASP A 91 13.53 8.49 4.67
N ALA A 92 13.79 9.36 3.69
CA ALA A 92 12.90 10.40 3.23
C ALA A 92 12.84 10.45 1.69
N PRO A 93 11.73 10.95 1.11
CA PRO A 93 11.62 11.13 -0.33
C PRO A 93 12.46 12.32 -0.84
N THR A 94 12.69 12.35 -2.15
CA THR A 94 13.50 13.34 -2.87
C THR A 94 12.73 13.90 -4.06
N ASP A 95 13.28 14.92 -4.72
CA ASP A 95 12.69 15.54 -5.91
C ASP A 95 11.35 16.22 -5.59
N ARG A 96 11.43 17.33 -4.84
CA ARG A 96 10.26 18.10 -4.40
C ARG A 96 9.50 18.62 -5.63
N LEU A 97 8.20 18.30 -5.72
CA LEU A 97 7.33 18.63 -6.85
C LEU A 97 6.87 20.10 -6.84
N PHE A 98 6.65 20.65 -5.64
CA PHE A 98 6.20 22.03 -5.47
C PHE A 98 7.29 22.87 -4.81
N GLY A 99 7.47 24.11 -5.27
CA GLY A 99 8.50 25.02 -4.72
C GLY A 99 8.28 25.46 -3.27
N GLY A 100 7.14 25.10 -2.66
CA GLY A 100 6.77 25.47 -1.30
C GLY A 100 6.01 24.37 -0.57
N THR A 101 5.92 24.53 0.75
CA THR A 101 5.21 23.63 1.65
C THR A 101 3.73 23.98 1.68
N LEU A 102 2.85 22.99 1.69
CA LEU A 102 1.43 23.22 1.95
C LEU A 102 1.24 23.44 3.45
N GLU A 103 0.77 24.63 3.82
CA GLU A 103 0.50 25.01 5.21
C GLU A 103 -1.00 24.94 5.52
N GLU A 104 -1.35 25.08 6.79
CA GLU A 104 -2.74 25.13 7.29
C GLU A 104 -3.59 23.89 6.98
N ILE A 105 -2.97 22.71 6.88
CA ILE A 105 -3.69 21.45 6.65
C ILE A 105 -4.64 21.18 7.81
N GLU A 106 -5.95 21.18 7.52
CA GLU A 106 -7.00 20.90 8.48
C GLU A 106 -7.03 19.41 8.89
N LYS A 107 -7.63 19.15 10.05
CA LYS A 107 -7.81 17.77 10.53
C LYS A 107 -8.89 17.08 9.69
N ALA A 108 -8.60 15.89 9.19
CA ALA A 108 -9.60 15.07 8.51
C ALA A 108 -10.81 14.80 9.43
N THR A 109 -12.02 15.03 8.92
CA THR A 109 -13.29 14.72 9.59
C THR A 109 -13.91 13.48 8.97
N GLY A 110 -14.47 12.56 9.79
CA GLY A 110 -15.23 11.40 9.31
C GLY A 110 -14.44 10.10 9.12
N TYR A 111 -13.15 10.07 9.47
CA TYR A 111 -12.37 8.83 9.57
C TYR A 111 -12.38 8.33 11.03
N ASP A 112 -12.86 7.10 11.26
CA ASP A 112 -12.69 6.40 12.54
C ASP A 112 -11.40 5.59 12.48
N PRO A 113 -10.37 5.91 13.30
CA PRO A 113 -9.13 5.14 13.36
C PRO A 113 -9.31 3.67 13.74
N ASN A 114 -10.47 3.29 14.28
CA ASN A 114 -10.76 1.91 14.67
C ASN A 114 -11.49 1.11 13.58
N ASP A 115 -11.83 1.71 12.43
CA ASP A 115 -12.42 1.02 11.29
C ASP A 115 -11.35 0.26 10.47
N ALA A 116 -10.47 -0.44 11.19
CA ALA A 116 -9.36 -1.17 10.61
C ALA A 116 -9.81 -2.57 10.20
N ALA A 117 -9.66 -2.89 8.90
CA ALA A 117 -9.76 -4.28 8.46
C ALA A 117 -8.52 -5.06 8.95
N PRO A 118 -8.69 -6.24 9.58
CA PRO A 118 -7.56 -7.04 10.01
C PRO A 118 -6.69 -7.46 8.81
N TRP A 119 -5.37 -7.33 8.95
CA TRP A 119 -4.40 -7.71 7.94
C TRP A 119 -3.70 -9.02 8.31
N ALA A 120 -3.56 -9.93 7.34
CA ALA A 120 -2.76 -11.14 7.50
C ALA A 120 -2.02 -11.50 6.19
N TRP A 121 -0.74 -11.89 6.31
CA TRP A 121 0.07 -12.38 5.19
C TRP A 121 -0.16 -13.87 4.92
N ASN A 122 -1.41 -14.26 4.71
CA ASN A 122 -1.82 -15.67 4.65
C ASN A 122 -2.01 -16.20 3.23
N LEU A 123 -1.58 -15.48 2.19
CA LEU A 123 -1.67 -15.97 0.82
C LEU A 123 -0.54 -16.95 0.51
N ARG A 124 -0.87 -17.97 -0.28
CA ARG A 124 0.14 -18.90 -0.78
C ARG A 124 1.12 -18.16 -1.70
N SER A 125 2.40 -18.44 -1.53
CA SER A 125 3.45 -17.97 -2.44
C SER A 125 3.14 -18.33 -3.90
N GLY A 126 3.43 -17.40 -4.82
CA GLY A 126 3.20 -17.58 -6.26
C GLY A 126 1.73 -17.62 -6.68
N ILE A 127 0.77 -17.30 -5.79
CA ILE A 127 -0.67 -17.29 -6.15
C ILE A 127 -0.96 -16.40 -7.37
N PHE A 128 -0.26 -15.28 -7.49
CA PHE A 128 -0.40 -14.33 -8.60
C PHE A 128 0.42 -14.69 -9.85
N GLU A 129 1.27 -15.71 -9.80
CA GLU A 129 2.03 -16.19 -10.97
C GLU A 129 1.17 -17.04 -11.91
N LYS A 130 0.07 -17.60 -11.39
CA LYS A 130 -0.91 -18.32 -12.19
C LYS A 130 -1.58 -17.36 -13.17
N ASN A 131 -1.52 -17.69 -14.46
CA ASN A 131 -2.26 -16.98 -15.49
C ASN A 131 -3.70 -17.51 -15.54
N VAL A 132 -4.50 -17.14 -14.55
CA VAL A 132 -5.92 -17.49 -14.44
C VAL A 132 -6.77 -16.24 -14.64
N GLU A 133 -8.02 -16.44 -15.08
CA GLU A 133 -8.99 -15.35 -15.20
C GLU A 133 -9.35 -14.77 -13.81
N TRP A 134 -9.80 -13.50 -13.78
CA TRP A 134 -10.03 -12.80 -12.50
C TRP A 134 -11.09 -13.44 -11.61
N LEU A 135 -12.13 -14.03 -12.22
CA LEU A 135 -13.17 -14.75 -11.48
C LEU A 135 -12.60 -16.02 -10.82
N GLU A 136 -11.76 -16.76 -11.55
CA GLU A 136 -11.08 -17.94 -11.01
C GLU A 136 -10.08 -17.55 -9.91
N MET A 137 -9.38 -16.43 -10.05
CA MET A 137 -8.53 -15.88 -8.98
C MET A 137 -9.34 -15.56 -7.72
N LEU A 138 -10.53 -14.96 -7.86
CA LEU A 138 -11.41 -14.70 -6.73
C LEU A 138 -11.81 -16.01 -6.05
N ASP A 139 -12.21 -17.03 -6.80
CA ASP A 139 -12.55 -18.34 -6.25
C ASP A 139 -11.38 -18.99 -5.51
N ILE A 140 -10.17 -18.92 -6.08
CA ILE A 140 -8.95 -19.41 -5.41
C ILE A 140 -8.72 -18.66 -4.10
N LEU A 141 -8.90 -17.33 -4.07
CA LEU A 141 -8.74 -16.54 -2.86
C LEU A 141 -9.84 -16.82 -1.82
N CYS A 142 -11.09 -17.07 -2.23
CA CYS A 142 -12.17 -17.48 -1.35
C CYS A 142 -11.88 -18.85 -0.70
N GLN A 143 -11.39 -19.81 -1.49
CA GLN A 143 -11.13 -21.18 -1.03
C GLN A 143 -9.87 -21.29 -0.16
N ASN A 144 -8.88 -20.41 -0.37
CA ASN A 144 -7.59 -20.47 0.32
C ASN A 144 -7.38 -19.31 1.31
N GLY A 145 -8.30 -18.35 1.38
CA GLY A 145 -8.25 -17.16 2.23
C GLY A 145 -8.64 -17.44 3.67
N SER A 146 -8.00 -18.43 4.28
CA SER A 146 -7.86 -18.66 5.73
C SER A 146 -7.23 -20.03 5.95
N LYS A 147 -5.89 -20.10 5.92
CA LYS A 147 -5.20 -21.14 6.69
C LYS A 147 -4.68 -20.49 7.96
N ASN A 148 -5.54 -20.45 8.98
CA ASN A 148 -5.05 -20.50 10.35
C ASN A 148 -4.55 -21.93 10.57
N SER A 149 -3.23 -22.10 10.66
CA SER A 149 -2.59 -23.25 11.29
C SER A 149 -1.61 -22.71 12.31
#